data_AF-A0A929BMA0-F1
#
_entry.id   AF-A0A929BMA0-F1
#
_cell.length_a   1.000
_cell.length_b   1.000
_cell.length_c   1.000
_cell.angle_alpha   90.00
_cell.angle_beta   90.00
_cell.angle_gamma   90.00
#
_symmetry.space_group_name_H-M   'P 1'
#
loop_
_entity.id
_entity.type
_entity.pdbx_description
1 polymer ?
#
loop_
_entity_poly.entity_id
_entity_poly.type
_entity_poly.pdbx_seq_one_letter_code
_entity_poly.pdbx_strand_id
1 'polypeptide(L)'
;MKRVVVAVVFCLVALLLSSTARADELPPSAFVGGVVGHPQEHNLSCESRSATDIAAFWGVAFAEDEFLRRLPKSDNPNRGFVGDVDLPPGSMPPVGYGVYVGPVAATLRSFGLDARARRDWSLDDLKVELAAGRPAIVWATYDMRLSEM
;
A
#
# COMPACT_ATOMS: atom_id res chain seq x y z
N MET A 1 36.97 2.63 46.73
CA MET A 1 35.62 3.24 46.89
C MET A 1 35.39 4.44 45.96
N LYS A 2 36.29 5.44 45.86
CA LYS A 2 36.10 6.62 45.00
C LYS A 2 36.04 6.33 43.48
N ARG A 3 36.75 5.30 43.00
CA ARG A 3 36.78 4.93 41.56
C ARG A 3 35.52 4.21 41.06
N VAL A 4 34.79 3.53 41.95
CA VAL A 4 33.54 2.83 41.62
C VAL A 4 32.38 3.82 41.49
N VAL A 5 32.38 4.87 42.32
CA VAL A 5 31.37 5.93 42.27
C VAL A 5 31.44 6.72 40.95
N VAL A 6 32.64 6.99 40.43
CA VAL A 6 32.81 7.72 39.15
C VAL A 6 32.31 6.91 37.95
N ALA A 7 32.55 5.59 37.92
CA ALA A 7 32.08 4.73 36.84
C ALA A 7 30.55 4.57 36.81
N VAL A 8 29.92 4.50 37.99
CA VAL A 8 28.45 4.40 38.12
C VAL A 8 27.77 5.71 37.71
N VAL A 9 28.36 6.87 38.06
CA VAL A 9 27.84 8.19 37.64
C VAL A 9 27.95 8.38 36.12
N PHE A 10 29.01 7.90 35.47
CA PHE A 10 29.17 8.00 34.02
C PHE A 10 28.17 7.14 33.24
N CYS A 11 27.84 5.93 33.73
CA CYS A 11 26.78 5.09 33.17
C CYS A 11 25.37 5.71 33.34
N LEU A 12 25.10 6.37 34.46
CA LEU A 12 23.82 7.04 34.70
C LEU A 12 23.62 8.29 33.82
N VAL A 13 24.70 9.04 33.51
CA VAL A 13 24.63 10.18 32.58
C VAL A 13 24.46 9.73 31.13
N ALA A 14 25.07 8.60 30.73
CA ALA A 14 24.88 8.02 29.39
C ALA A 14 23.46 7.46 29.18
N LEU A 15 22.80 6.97 30.23
CA LEU A 15 21.41 6.52 30.20
C LEU A 15 20.39 7.68 30.13
N LEU A 16 20.74 8.86 30.62
CA LEU A 16 19.91 10.07 30.52
C LEU A 16 20.03 10.80 29.17
N LEU A 17 21.02 10.41 28.35
CA LEU A 17 21.14 10.78 26.94
C LEU A 17 20.50 9.75 26.01
N SER A 18 19.68 8.83 26.56
CA SER A 18 18.68 8.13 25.77
C SER A 18 17.75 9.22 25.25
N SER A 19 18.04 9.66 24.02
CA SER A 19 17.14 10.42 23.19
C SER A 19 15.76 9.88 23.50
N THR A 20 14.92 10.71 24.12
CA THR A 20 13.50 10.59 23.91
C THR A 20 13.38 10.68 22.40
N ALA A 21 13.38 9.52 21.74
CA ALA A 21 12.84 9.39 20.41
C ALA A 21 11.42 9.86 20.60
N ARG A 22 11.24 11.17 20.41
CA ARG A 22 9.94 11.73 20.15
C ARG A 22 9.44 10.82 19.03
N ALA A 23 8.31 10.15 19.24
CA ALA A 23 7.58 9.65 18.10
C ALA A 23 7.51 10.85 17.16
N ASP A 24 8.30 10.82 16.07
CA ASP A 24 8.41 11.98 15.19
C ASP A 24 6.98 12.28 14.77
N GLU A 25 6.47 13.39 15.29
CA GLU A 25 5.12 13.80 15.02
C GLU A 25 5.03 13.93 13.49
N LEU A 26 4.01 13.31 12.89
CA LEU A 26 3.89 13.29 11.45
C LEU A 26 4.02 14.72 10.90
N PRO A 27 4.75 14.91 9.79
CA PRO A 27 4.88 16.25 9.22
C PRO A 27 3.48 16.81 8.90
N PRO A 28 3.27 18.14 8.99
CA PRO A 28 1.98 18.76 8.69
C PRO A 28 1.43 18.42 7.30
N SER A 29 2.31 18.08 6.36
CA SER A 29 1.98 17.52 5.06
C SER A 29 3.09 16.56 4.59
N ALA A 30 2.72 15.58 3.78
CA ALA A 30 3.64 14.68 3.09
C ALA A 30 3.16 14.48 1.65
N PHE A 31 4.11 14.37 0.73
CA PHE A 31 3.83 14.08 -0.67
C PHE A 31 4.88 13.12 -1.23
N VAL A 32 4.43 12.06 -1.88
CA VAL A 32 5.29 11.09 -2.55
C VAL A 32 5.39 11.45 -4.02
N GLY A 33 6.47 12.14 -4.41
CA GLY A 33 6.74 12.46 -5.81
C GLY A 33 7.28 11.25 -6.58
N GLY A 34 7.08 11.22 -7.90
CA GLY A 34 7.64 10.20 -8.79
C GLY A 34 6.69 9.05 -9.15
N VAL A 35 5.52 8.97 -8.54
CA VAL A 35 4.46 8.06 -9.00
C VAL A 35 3.84 8.63 -10.28
N VAL A 36 3.88 7.86 -11.36
CA VAL A 36 3.30 8.23 -12.66
C VAL A 36 2.11 7.34 -12.93
N GLY A 37 0.91 7.93 -12.99
CA GLY A 37 -0.33 7.22 -13.31
C GLY A 37 -0.57 7.13 -14.82
N HIS A 38 -1.13 6.02 -15.27
CA HIS A 38 -1.55 5.83 -16.66
C HIS A 38 -3.04 5.52 -16.77
N PRO A 39 -3.68 5.69 -17.95
CA PRO A 39 -4.99 5.13 -18.23
C PRO A 39 -4.96 3.61 -18.10
N GLN A 40 -5.99 3.03 -17.51
CA GLN A 40 -6.19 1.58 -17.47
C GLN A 40 -6.53 1.04 -18.88
N GLU A 41 -6.10 -0.18 -19.20
CA GLU A 41 -6.25 -0.77 -20.54
C GLU A 41 -7.64 -1.41 -20.75
N HIS A 42 -8.29 -1.84 -19.66
CA HIS A 42 -9.63 -2.47 -19.69
C HIS A 42 -10.61 -1.76 -18.76
N ASN A 43 -11.92 -1.94 -18.94
CA ASN A 43 -12.96 -1.25 -18.17
C ASN A 43 -12.93 -1.51 -16.65
N LEU A 44 -12.51 -2.69 -16.21
CA LEU A 44 -12.44 -3.10 -14.80
C LEU A 44 -11.03 -3.53 -14.39
N SER A 45 -10.00 -2.78 -14.81
CA SER A 45 -8.59 -3.10 -14.56
C SER A 45 -7.87 -2.13 -13.64
N CYS A 46 -8.60 -1.26 -12.93
CA CYS A 46 -8.03 -0.20 -12.10
C CYS A 46 -7.02 -0.71 -11.06
N GLU A 47 -7.23 -1.90 -10.48
CA GLU A 47 -6.28 -2.51 -9.54
C GLU A 47 -4.98 -2.92 -10.22
N SER A 48 -5.06 -3.45 -11.44
CA SER A 48 -3.89 -3.88 -12.21
C SER A 48 -3.11 -2.69 -12.75
N ARG A 49 -3.80 -1.64 -13.22
CA ARG A 49 -3.19 -0.36 -13.59
C ARG A 49 -2.44 0.25 -12.41
N SER A 50 -3.11 0.38 -11.26
CA SER A 50 -2.51 0.94 -10.04
C SER A 50 -1.32 0.11 -9.55
N ALA A 51 -1.42 -1.22 -9.61
CA ALA A 51 -0.32 -2.12 -9.26
C ALA A 51 0.89 -1.94 -10.17
N THR A 52 0.66 -1.76 -11.46
CA THR A 52 1.72 -1.54 -12.45
C THR A 52 2.41 -0.19 -12.25
N ASP A 53 1.64 0.87 -12.01
CA ASP A 53 2.18 2.22 -11.79
C ASP A 53 3.00 2.31 -10.49
N ILE A 54 2.52 1.70 -9.40
CA ILE A 54 3.29 1.64 -8.15
C ILE A 54 4.49 0.71 -8.26
N ALA A 55 4.41 -0.38 -9.04
CA ALA A 55 5.59 -1.22 -9.27
C ALA A 55 6.70 -0.45 -10.00
N ALA A 56 6.34 0.34 -11.01
CA ALA A 56 7.28 1.17 -11.74
C ALA A 56 7.97 2.21 -10.84
N PHE A 57 7.24 2.80 -9.87
CA PHE A 57 7.83 3.67 -8.85
C PHE A 57 8.96 2.97 -8.05
N TRP A 58 8.83 1.68 -7.79
CA TRP A 58 9.84 0.86 -7.11
C TRP A 58 10.89 0.26 -8.06
N GLY A 59 10.93 0.68 -9.32
CA GLY A 59 11.88 0.19 -10.32
C GLY A 59 11.58 -1.19 -10.88
N VAL A 60 10.36 -1.72 -10.65
CA VAL A 60 9.90 -3.00 -11.21
C VAL A 60 8.91 -2.72 -12.34
N ALA A 61 9.30 -3.04 -13.58
CA ALA A 61 8.47 -2.78 -14.75
C ALA A 61 7.86 -4.08 -15.30
N PHE A 62 6.57 -4.04 -15.56
CA PHE A 62 5.80 -5.06 -16.30
C PHE A 62 4.60 -4.39 -16.98
N ALA A 63 3.97 -5.08 -17.92
CA ALA A 63 2.73 -4.58 -18.55
C ALA A 63 1.51 -4.84 -17.64
N GLU A 64 0.49 -3.98 -17.72
CA GLU A 64 -0.78 -4.18 -16.97
C GLU A 64 -1.40 -5.54 -17.29
N ASP A 65 -1.36 -5.89 -18.56
CA ASP A 65 -1.84 -7.12 -19.14
C ASP A 65 -1.09 -8.37 -18.60
N GLU A 66 0.20 -8.21 -18.26
CA GLU A 66 0.99 -9.25 -17.60
C GLU A 66 0.54 -9.45 -16.14
N PHE A 67 0.25 -8.36 -15.43
CA PHE A 67 -0.30 -8.41 -14.07
C PHE A 67 -1.69 -9.07 -14.06
N LEU A 68 -2.58 -8.65 -14.97
CA LEU A 68 -3.93 -9.20 -15.13
C LEU A 68 -3.91 -10.71 -15.38
N ARG A 69 -3.04 -11.20 -16.29
CA ARG A 69 -2.90 -12.64 -16.57
C ARG A 69 -2.39 -13.43 -15.37
N ARG A 70 -1.59 -12.81 -14.49
CA ARG A 70 -1.01 -13.47 -13.32
C ARG A 70 -1.92 -13.41 -12.09
N LEU A 71 -2.85 -12.47 -12.06
CA LEU A 71 -3.84 -12.33 -11.00
C LEU A 71 -4.79 -13.55 -11.00
N PRO A 72 -4.99 -14.24 -9.87
CA PRO A 72 -5.89 -15.39 -9.82
C PRO A 72 -7.33 -14.94 -10.14
N LYS A 73 -8.10 -15.81 -10.78
CA LYS A 73 -9.55 -15.65 -10.97
C LYS A 73 -10.30 -16.40 -9.86
N SER A 74 -11.38 -15.83 -9.35
CA SER A 74 -12.25 -16.46 -8.34
C SER A 74 -13.64 -15.83 -8.39
N ASP A 75 -14.63 -16.53 -7.85
CA ASP A 75 -15.95 -15.98 -7.50
C ASP A 75 -15.95 -15.10 -6.23
N ASN A 76 -14.83 -15.03 -5.51
CA ASN A 76 -14.66 -14.25 -4.28
C ASN A 76 -13.53 -13.21 -4.49
N PRO A 77 -13.80 -11.89 -4.36
CA PRO A 77 -12.81 -10.85 -4.61
C PRO A 77 -11.63 -10.88 -3.64
N ASN A 78 -11.78 -11.55 -2.49
CA ASN A 78 -10.70 -11.78 -1.53
C ASN A 78 -9.71 -12.85 -1.96
N ARG A 79 -10.04 -13.64 -2.98
CA ARG A 79 -9.25 -14.78 -3.47
C ARG A 79 -8.77 -14.60 -4.91
N GLY A 80 -9.45 -13.78 -5.70
CA GLY A 80 -9.04 -13.45 -7.06
C GLY A 80 -9.99 -12.46 -7.72
N PHE A 81 -9.69 -12.10 -8.96
CA PHE A 81 -10.52 -11.24 -9.78
C PHE A 81 -11.85 -11.93 -10.12
N VAL A 82 -12.94 -11.21 -9.90
CA VAL A 82 -14.30 -11.68 -10.14
C VAL A 82 -14.81 -11.18 -11.49
N GLY A 83 -15.13 -12.13 -12.36
CA GLY A 83 -15.78 -11.89 -13.65
C GLY A 83 -14.83 -11.47 -14.78
N ASP A 84 -15.43 -10.83 -15.77
CA ASP A 84 -14.78 -10.34 -16.99
C ASP A 84 -14.30 -8.89 -16.80
N VAL A 85 -13.05 -8.63 -17.19
CA VAL A 85 -12.37 -7.34 -17.03
C VAL A 85 -12.89 -6.29 -18.01
N ASP A 86 -13.53 -6.71 -19.10
CA ASP A 86 -14.01 -5.84 -20.17
C ASP A 86 -15.46 -5.37 -19.97
N LEU A 87 -16.14 -5.83 -18.92
CA LEU A 87 -17.51 -5.39 -18.65
C LEU A 87 -17.60 -3.91 -18.25
N PRO A 88 -18.77 -3.27 -18.41
CA PRO A 88 -18.93 -1.87 -18.08
C PRO A 88 -18.52 -1.53 -16.64
N PRO A 89 -17.96 -0.33 -16.39
CA PRO A 89 -17.68 0.16 -15.05
C PRO A 89 -18.92 0.11 -14.15
N GLY A 90 -18.77 -0.35 -12.91
CA GLY A 90 -19.89 -0.52 -11.97
C GLY A 90 -20.67 -1.83 -12.12
N SER A 91 -20.22 -2.74 -12.98
CA SER A 91 -20.69 -4.13 -12.97
C SER A 91 -20.50 -4.79 -11.59
N MET A 92 -21.34 -5.77 -11.28
CA MET A 92 -21.33 -6.49 -10.00
C MET A 92 -21.13 -8.00 -10.18
N PRO A 93 -20.70 -8.73 -9.13
CA PRO A 93 -20.59 -10.19 -9.19
C PRO A 93 -21.92 -10.85 -9.61
N PRO A 94 -21.86 -11.97 -10.35
CA PRO A 94 -20.66 -12.71 -10.72
C PRO A 94 -20.02 -12.25 -12.04
N VAL A 95 -20.63 -11.31 -12.76
CA VAL A 95 -20.30 -11.07 -14.18
C VAL A 95 -19.03 -10.25 -14.36
N GLY A 96 -18.79 -9.24 -13.53
CA GLY A 96 -17.59 -8.40 -13.53
C GLY A 96 -17.61 -7.51 -12.30
N TYR A 97 -16.50 -7.39 -11.60
CA TYR A 97 -16.46 -6.61 -10.36
C TYR A 97 -15.06 -6.05 -10.07
N GLY A 98 -14.05 -6.93 -10.03
CA GLY A 98 -12.70 -6.55 -9.63
C GLY A 98 -12.11 -7.51 -8.61
N VAL A 99 -11.14 -7.03 -7.85
CA VAL A 99 -10.35 -7.82 -6.89
C VAL A 99 -10.02 -6.99 -5.65
N TYR A 100 -9.86 -7.65 -4.50
CA TYR A 100 -9.42 -6.98 -3.27
C TYR A 100 -7.92 -7.09 -3.03
N VAL A 101 -7.49 -6.37 -2.00
CA VAL A 101 -6.09 -6.15 -1.62
C VAL A 101 -5.22 -7.41 -1.46
N GLY A 102 -5.80 -8.53 -1.02
CA GLY A 102 -5.06 -9.77 -0.76
C GLY A 102 -4.41 -10.34 -2.02
N PRO A 103 -5.20 -10.73 -3.04
CA PRO A 103 -4.68 -11.22 -4.32
C PRO A 103 -3.75 -10.21 -5.01
N VAL A 104 -4.06 -8.92 -5.01
CA VAL A 104 -3.21 -7.89 -5.63
C VAL A 104 -1.81 -7.85 -5.01
N ALA A 105 -1.73 -7.82 -3.67
CA ALA A 105 -0.44 -7.84 -2.99
C ALA A 105 0.32 -9.15 -3.22
N ALA A 106 -0.38 -10.29 -3.29
CA ALA A 106 0.25 -11.58 -3.61
C ALA A 106 0.83 -11.61 -5.02
N THR A 107 0.10 -11.06 -6.00
CA THR A 107 0.58 -10.94 -7.38
C THR A 107 1.78 -10.00 -7.46
N LEU A 108 1.75 -8.83 -6.80
CA LEU A 108 2.91 -7.92 -6.72
C LEU A 108 4.15 -8.61 -6.12
N ARG A 109 3.98 -9.42 -5.07
CA ARG A 109 5.09 -10.22 -4.51
C ARG A 109 5.66 -11.22 -5.51
N SER A 110 4.83 -11.77 -6.40
CA SER A 110 5.30 -12.67 -7.46
C SER A 110 6.13 -11.97 -8.54
N PHE A 111 6.08 -10.63 -8.61
CA PHE A 111 6.96 -9.78 -9.42
C PHE A 111 8.18 -9.26 -8.65
N GLY A 112 8.37 -9.67 -7.39
CA GLY A 112 9.56 -9.33 -6.59
C GLY A 112 9.42 -8.12 -5.66
N LEU A 113 8.22 -7.54 -5.51
CA LEU A 113 7.97 -6.45 -4.56
C LEU A 113 7.69 -6.96 -3.14
N ASP A 114 8.04 -6.20 -2.09
CA ASP A 114 7.56 -6.46 -0.71
C ASP A 114 6.16 -5.84 -0.49
N ALA A 115 5.19 -6.27 -1.29
CA ALA A 115 3.83 -5.75 -1.21
C ALA A 115 3.06 -6.34 -0.03
N ARG A 116 2.48 -5.47 0.81
CA ARG A 116 1.76 -5.85 2.03
C ARG A 116 0.28 -5.50 1.92
N ALA A 117 -0.57 -6.52 2.01
CA ALA A 117 -2.01 -6.31 2.10
C ALA A 117 -2.39 -5.82 3.50
N ARG A 118 -3.26 -4.81 3.57
CA ARG A 118 -3.80 -4.25 4.80
C ARG A 118 -5.29 -4.00 4.63
N ARG A 119 -6.04 -4.24 5.71
CA ARG A 119 -7.47 -3.96 5.86
C ARG A 119 -7.63 -3.17 7.14
N ASP A 120 -8.71 -2.40 7.24
CA ASP A 120 -9.08 -1.68 8.46
C ASP A 120 -7.97 -0.74 8.96
N TRP A 121 -7.22 -0.16 8.02
CA TRP A 121 -6.17 0.81 8.32
C TRP A 121 -6.76 2.19 8.63
N SER A 122 -6.19 2.85 9.62
CA SER A 122 -6.55 4.22 9.94
C SER A 122 -5.97 5.19 8.91
N LEU A 123 -6.57 6.38 8.81
CA LEU A 123 -5.99 7.45 8.01
C LEU A 123 -4.59 7.84 8.51
N ASP A 124 -4.31 7.73 9.80
CA ASP A 124 -3.01 8.04 10.37
C ASP A 124 -1.94 7.00 9.99
N ASP A 125 -2.29 5.72 9.91
CA ASP A 125 -1.39 4.69 9.37
C ASP A 125 -1.01 5.00 7.91
N LEU A 126 -1.98 5.44 7.09
CA LEU A 126 -1.70 5.84 5.72
C LEU A 126 -0.78 7.08 5.66
N LYS A 127 -0.97 8.07 6.54
CA LYS A 127 -0.07 9.23 6.63
C LYS A 127 1.35 8.82 7.01
N VAL A 128 1.53 7.83 7.89
CA VAL A 128 2.86 7.29 8.23
C VAL A 128 3.57 6.72 6.99
N GLU A 129 2.85 5.98 6.14
CA GLU A 129 3.42 5.46 4.89
C GLU A 129 3.84 6.59 3.94
N LEU A 130 2.96 7.58 3.74
CA LEU A 130 3.24 8.72 2.85
C LEU A 130 4.38 9.60 3.37
N ALA A 131 4.44 9.86 4.68
CA ALA A 131 5.52 10.60 5.32
C ALA A 131 6.87 9.87 5.17
N ALA A 132 6.84 8.55 5.06
CA ALA A 132 8.02 7.73 4.82
C ALA A 132 8.32 7.49 3.33
N GLY A 133 7.65 8.23 2.42
CA GLY A 133 7.91 8.16 0.98
C GLY A 133 7.37 6.90 0.30
N ARG A 134 6.45 6.16 0.95
CA ARG A 134 5.90 4.90 0.42
C ARG A 134 4.49 5.15 -0.15
N PRO A 135 4.29 5.04 -1.48
CA PRO A 135 2.97 5.15 -2.05
C PRO A 135 2.13 3.91 -1.72
N ALA A 136 0.81 4.09 -1.66
CA ALA A 136 -0.14 3.03 -1.33
C ALA A 136 -1.26 2.96 -2.37
N ILE A 137 -1.70 1.73 -2.67
CA ILE A 137 -2.94 1.46 -3.41
C ILE A 137 -4.08 1.45 -2.39
N VAL A 138 -5.13 2.22 -2.65
CA VAL A 138 -6.35 2.24 -1.84
C VAL A 138 -7.56 1.87 -2.68
N TRP A 139 -8.55 1.26 -2.06
CA TRP A 139 -9.85 1.00 -2.68
C TRP A 139 -10.80 2.11 -2.25
N ALA A 140 -11.47 2.72 -3.22
CA ALA A 140 -12.45 3.77 -3.00
C ALA A 140 -13.67 3.54 -3.89
N THR A 141 -14.79 4.12 -3.47
CA THR A 141 -15.99 4.26 -4.30
C THR A 141 -15.77 5.29 -5.41
N TYR A 142 -16.64 5.28 -6.42
CA TYR A 142 -16.69 6.35 -7.41
C TYR A 142 -16.81 7.72 -6.72
N ASP A 143 -16.11 8.71 -7.27
CA ASP A 143 -15.99 10.07 -6.73
C ASP A 143 -15.43 10.15 -5.30
N MET A 144 -14.86 9.06 -4.75
CA MET A 144 -14.41 8.96 -3.35
C MET A 144 -15.50 9.35 -2.33
N ARG A 145 -16.77 9.08 -2.65
CA ARG A 145 -17.89 9.40 -1.75
C ARG A 145 -17.99 8.37 -0.63
N LEU A 146 -18.26 8.84 0.58
CA LEU A 146 -18.67 7.94 1.66
C LEU A 146 -19.91 7.17 1.19
N SER A 147 -19.88 5.84 1.29
CA SER A 147 -21.08 5.05 1.07
C SER A 147 -22.06 5.40 2.20
N GLU A 148 -23.15 6.09 1.86
CA GLU A 148 -24.30 6.18 2.77
C GLU A 148 -24.78 4.74 2.98
N MET A 149 -24.55 4.23 4.19
CA MET A 149 -25.06 2.93 4.63
C MET A 149 -26.30 3.14 5.46
#